data_AF-A0A813LUI9-F1
#
_entry.id   AF-A0A813LUI9-F1
#
_cell.length_a   1.000
_cell.length_b   1.000
_cell.length_c   1.000
_cell.angle_alpha   90.00
_cell.angle_beta   90.00
_cell.angle_gamma   90.00
#
_symmetry.space_group_name_H-M   'P 1'
#
loop_
_entity.id
_entity.type
_entity.pdbx_description
1 polymer ?
#
loop_
_entity_poly.entity_id
_entity_poly.type
_entity_poly.pdbx_seq_one_letter_code
_entity_poly.pdbx_strand_id
1 'polypeptide(L)'
;MLDVLDDLNIWAPASIMQAFSVAGPSLSSAVAEAVALLSTVMYGQGMQKEYFAELLQTVQSRKTSMPNRRFYITGHSLGGGLAKLVAAKVGLQAVTFMAPGLSTTSYVVFGEHMQKQLRHTSLTVMPDNDIVSRMDKQAGGVIQTDCERNV
;
A
#
# COMPACT_ATOMS: atom_id res chain seq x y z
N MET A 1 -10.24 11.21 24.10
CA MET A 1 -9.67 10.00 23.45
C MET A 1 -10.54 9.49 22.30
N LEU A 2 -11.85 9.79 22.28
CA LEU A 2 -12.73 9.56 21.13
C LEU A 2 -12.50 10.59 19.99
N ASP A 3 -12.18 11.84 20.32
CA ASP A 3 -12.00 12.92 19.32
C ASP A 3 -10.85 12.69 18.33
N VAL A 4 -9.74 12.08 18.74
CA VAL A 4 -8.58 11.83 17.85
C VAL A 4 -8.90 10.76 16.80
N LEU A 5 -9.75 9.78 17.13
CA LEU A 5 -10.19 8.75 16.20
C LEU A 5 -11.25 9.28 15.23
N ASP A 6 -12.11 10.18 15.69
CA ASP A 6 -13.09 10.87 14.84
C ASP A 6 -12.41 11.87 13.89
N ASP A 7 -11.39 12.61 14.35
CA ASP A 7 -10.60 13.51 13.52
C ASP A 7 -9.78 12.76 12.46
N LEU A 8 -9.23 11.58 12.78
CA LEU A 8 -8.55 10.74 11.80
C LEU A 8 -9.49 10.29 10.67
N ASN A 9 -10.75 10.00 10.95
CA ASN A 9 -11.69 9.55 9.93
C ASN A 9 -12.15 10.70 9.01
N ILE A 10 -12.30 11.91 9.56
CA ILE A 10 -12.72 13.10 8.78
C ILE A 10 -11.55 13.67 7.97
N TRP A 11 -10.34 13.67 8.54
CA TRP A 11 -9.17 14.30 7.93
C TRP A 11 -8.23 13.33 7.23
N ALA A 12 -8.41 12.01 7.31
CA ALA A 12 -7.61 11.06 6.54
C ALA A 12 -7.68 11.29 5.03
N PRO A 13 -8.86 11.47 4.39
CA PRO A 13 -8.91 11.77 2.96
C PRO A 13 -8.18 13.06 2.61
N ALA A 14 -8.34 14.11 3.43
CA ALA A 14 -7.66 15.40 3.23
C ALA A 14 -6.14 15.28 3.42
N SER A 15 -5.69 14.54 4.42
CA SER A 15 -4.26 14.30 4.70
C SER A 15 -3.61 13.47 3.60
N ILE A 16 -4.34 12.47 3.08
CA ILE A 16 -3.97 11.66 1.91
C ILE A 16 -3.80 12.59 0.69
N MET A 17 -4.78 13.45 0.42
CA MET A 17 -4.71 14.42 -0.68
C MET A 17 -3.60 15.48 -0.47
N GLN A 18 -3.36 15.93 0.76
CA GLN A 18 -2.33 16.91 1.09
C GLN A 18 -0.92 16.32 0.92
N ALA A 19 -0.69 15.09 1.38
CA ALA A 19 0.56 14.37 1.17
C ALA A 19 0.83 14.17 -0.33
N PHE A 20 -0.22 13.91 -1.12
CA PHE A 20 -0.13 13.79 -2.57
C PHE A 20 0.11 15.14 -3.28
N SER A 21 -0.41 16.25 -2.75
CA SER A 21 -0.20 17.59 -3.30
C SER A 21 1.21 18.15 -3.02
N VAL A 22 1.83 17.77 -1.89
CA VAL A 22 3.20 18.16 -1.55
C VAL A 22 4.21 17.36 -2.38
N ALA A 23 3.83 16.16 -2.83
CA ALA A 23 4.67 15.24 -3.58
C ALA A 23 4.87 15.60 -5.07
N GLY A 24 5.06 16.88 -5.39
CA GLY A 24 5.38 17.38 -6.73
C GLY A 24 6.54 16.62 -7.43
N PRO A 25 6.83 16.93 -8.71
CA PRO A 25 7.36 16.03 -9.75
C PRO A 25 8.77 15.38 -9.55
N SER A 26 9.32 15.41 -8.34
CA SER A 26 10.45 14.58 -7.89
C SER A 26 9.95 13.25 -7.31
N LEU A 27 9.58 12.32 -8.20
CA LEU A 27 8.70 11.17 -7.90
C LEU A 27 9.21 10.09 -6.91
N SER A 28 10.47 10.03 -6.50
CA SER A 28 10.95 8.92 -5.65
C SER A 28 11.03 9.24 -4.15
N SER A 29 11.55 10.41 -3.76
CA SER A 29 11.68 10.80 -2.35
C SER A 29 10.34 11.25 -1.78
N ALA A 30 9.60 12.02 -2.56
CA ALA A 30 8.31 12.59 -2.19
C ALA A 30 7.23 11.54 -1.85
N VAL A 31 7.33 10.35 -2.47
CA VAL A 31 6.36 9.27 -2.28
C VAL A 31 6.73 8.38 -1.10
N ALA A 32 8.03 8.12 -0.88
CA ALA A 32 8.48 7.53 0.37
C ALA A 32 8.16 8.44 1.55
N GLU A 33 8.31 9.76 1.37
CA GLU A 33 7.90 10.78 2.34
C GLU A 33 6.39 10.84 2.51
N ALA A 34 5.59 10.74 1.46
CA ALA A 34 4.13 10.73 1.58
C ALA A 34 3.61 9.44 2.24
N VAL A 35 4.16 8.27 1.90
CA VAL A 35 3.85 7.00 2.55
C VAL A 35 4.29 7.03 4.01
N ALA A 36 5.49 7.54 4.30
CA ALA A 36 5.99 7.71 5.66
C ALA A 36 5.18 8.76 6.43
N LEU A 37 4.78 9.86 5.82
CA LEU A 37 3.99 10.92 6.43
C LEU A 37 2.59 10.39 6.73
N LEU A 38 1.94 9.71 5.78
CA LEU A 38 0.63 9.13 5.99
C LEU A 38 0.66 7.99 7.01
N SER A 39 1.67 7.12 6.98
CA SER A 39 1.82 6.09 8.01
C SER A 39 2.15 6.69 9.38
N THR A 40 2.92 7.78 9.44
CA THR A 40 3.29 8.46 10.69
C THR A 40 2.12 9.26 11.25
N VAL A 41 1.33 9.92 10.41
CA VAL A 41 0.12 10.66 10.81
C VAL A 41 -0.98 9.70 11.26
N MET A 42 -1.15 8.56 10.57
CA MET A 42 -2.19 7.58 10.90
C MET A 42 -1.80 6.67 12.08
N TYR A 43 -0.53 6.30 12.21
CA TYR A 43 -0.09 5.29 13.17
C TYR A 43 1.10 5.73 14.03
N GLY A 44 2.03 6.54 13.52
CA GLY A 44 3.28 6.92 14.21
C GLY A 44 4.43 5.95 13.91
N GLN A 45 5.69 6.41 13.91
CA GLN A 45 6.82 5.60 13.39
C GLN A 45 7.12 4.31 14.17
N GLY A 46 6.90 4.29 15.50
CA GLY A 46 7.06 3.08 16.32
C GLY A 46 5.92 2.07 16.07
N MET A 47 4.69 2.57 16.13
CA MET A 47 3.47 1.82 15.86
C MET A 47 3.41 1.27 14.42
N GLN A 48 4.06 1.91 13.45
CA GLN A 48 4.13 1.41 12.07
C GLN A 48 4.85 0.05 11.99
N LYS A 49 5.97 -0.11 12.71
CA LYS A 49 6.69 -1.39 12.72
C LYS A 49 5.88 -2.47 13.43
N GLU A 50 5.25 -2.11 14.54
CA GLU A 50 4.42 -3.04 15.32
C GLU A 50 3.18 -3.47 14.53
N TYR A 51 2.45 -2.53 13.93
CA TYR A 51 1.27 -2.82 13.10
C TYR A 51 1.60 -3.70 11.90
N PHE A 52 2.68 -3.39 11.18
CA PHE A 52 3.12 -4.23 10.07
C PHE A 52 3.56 -5.62 10.54
N ALA A 53 4.28 -5.72 11.67
CA ALA A 53 4.70 -6.98 12.24
C ALA A 53 3.51 -7.84 12.68
N GLU A 54 2.50 -7.24 13.32
CA GLU A 54 1.27 -7.90 13.74
C GLU A 54 0.47 -8.41 12.54
N LEU A 55 0.32 -7.59 11.50
CA LEU A 55 -0.34 -7.97 10.25
C LEU A 55 0.39 -9.13 9.58
N LEU A 56 1.72 -9.05 9.49
CA LEU A 56 2.55 -10.10 8.92
C LEU A 56 2.41 -11.41 9.72
N GLN A 57 2.49 -11.35 11.04
CA GLN A 57 2.36 -12.50 11.92
C GLN A 57 0.98 -13.15 11.82
N THR A 58 -0.08 -12.33 11.74
CA THR A 58 -1.45 -12.80 11.57
C THR A 58 -1.63 -13.56 10.26
N VAL A 59 -1.14 -13.00 9.15
CA VAL A 59 -1.22 -13.64 7.84
C VAL A 59 -0.39 -14.92 7.79
N GLN A 60 0.84 -14.90 8.34
CA GLN A 60 1.70 -16.08 8.43
C GLN A 60 1.03 -17.20 9.23
N SER A 61 0.42 -16.87 10.38
CA SER A 61 -0.25 -17.84 11.25
C SER A 61 -1.47 -18.46 10.57
N ARG A 62 -2.27 -17.66 9.86
CA ARG A 62 -3.42 -18.14 9.06
C ARG A 62 -2.99 -19.05 7.91
N LYS A 63 -1.92 -18.68 7.19
CA LYS A 63 -1.35 -19.51 6.12
C LYS A 63 -0.89 -20.88 6.66
N THR A 64 -0.16 -20.89 7.77
CA THR A 64 0.38 -22.12 8.37
C THR A 64 -0.70 -23.02 8.97
N SER A 65 -1.74 -22.45 9.58
CA SER A 65 -2.85 -23.22 10.18
C SER A 65 -3.78 -23.88 9.16
N MET A 66 -3.78 -23.41 7.91
CA MET A 66 -4.64 -23.93 6.84
C MET A 66 -3.83 -24.17 5.56
N PRO A 67 -2.89 -25.14 5.55
CA PRO A 67 -1.92 -25.31 4.45
C PRO A 67 -2.57 -25.67 3.11
N ASN A 68 -3.76 -26.28 3.14
CA ASN A 68 -4.51 -26.67 1.93
C ASN A 68 -5.42 -25.54 1.40
N ARG A 69 -5.46 -24.37 2.06
CA ARG A 69 -6.31 -23.25 1.67
C ARG A 69 -5.50 -22.23 0.87
N ARG A 70 -6.08 -21.76 -0.23
CA ARG A 70 -5.50 -20.68 -1.03
C ARG A 70 -5.92 -19.34 -0.44
N PHE A 71 -4.93 -18.50 -0.13
CA PHE A 71 -5.15 -17.15 0.41
C PHE A 71 -4.78 -16.10 -0.62
N TYR A 72 -5.57 -15.04 -0.64
CA TYR A 72 -5.32 -13.81 -1.38
C TYR A 72 -5.40 -12.65 -0.42
N ILE A 73 -4.53 -11.64 -0.61
CA ILE A 73 -4.56 -10.40 0.17
C ILE A 73 -5.09 -9.30 -0.74
N THR A 74 -5.91 -8.41 -0.19
CA THR A 74 -6.42 -7.26 -0.93
C THR A 74 -6.30 -5.99 -0.11
N GLY A 75 -6.46 -4.86 -0.77
CA GLY A 75 -6.40 -3.54 -0.16
C GLY A 75 -6.58 -2.43 -1.18
N HIS A 76 -7.02 -1.29 -0.70
CA HIS A 76 -7.19 -0.06 -1.47
C HIS A 76 -6.16 1.00 -1.04
N SER A 77 -5.67 1.81 -1.98
CA SER A 77 -4.75 2.92 -1.68
C SER A 77 -3.55 2.48 -0.82
N LEU A 78 -3.30 3.13 0.32
CA LEU A 78 -2.25 2.74 1.27
C LEU A 78 -2.37 1.29 1.76
N GLY A 79 -3.59 0.82 2.04
CA GLY A 79 -3.85 -0.57 2.43
C GLY A 79 -3.50 -1.56 1.32
N GLY A 80 -3.64 -1.15 0.06
CA GLY A 80 -3.15 -1.91 -1.10
C GLY A 80 -1.62 -1.99 -1.13
N GLY A 81 -0.93 -0.89 -0.79
CA GLY A 81 0.52 -0.91 -0.60
C GLY A 81 0.96 -1.92 0.46
N LEU A 82 0.36 -1.88 1.65
CA LEU A 82 0.63 -2.84 2.73
C LEU A 82 0.32 -4.28 2.33
N ALA A 83 -0.80 -4.51 1.64
CA ALA A 83 -1.20 -5.82 1.15
C ALA A 83 -0.14 -6.42 0.20
N LYS A 84 0.36 -5.63 -0.77
CA LYS A 84 1.44 -6.06 -1.68
C LYS A 84 2.70 -6.46 -0.92
N LEU A 85 3.07 -5.68 0.10
CA LEU A 85 4.28 -5.90 0.90
C LEU A 85 4.20 -7.17 1.74
N VAL A 86 3.10 -7.35 2.47
CA VAL A 86 2.86 -8.57 3.26
C VAL A 86 2.82 -9.78 2.33
N ALA A 87 2.06 -9.70 1.24
CA ALA A 87 1.95 -10.79 0.25
C ALA A 87 3.33 -11.17 -0.32
N ALA A 88 4.17 -10.20 -0.65
CA ALA A 88 5.52 -10.44 -1.14
C ALA A 88 6.43 -11.09 -0.09
N LYS A 89 6.28 -10.76 1.20
CA LYS A 89 7.04 -11.40 2.31
C LYS A 89 6.59 -12.84 2.55
N VAL A 90 5.28 -13.09 2.52
CA VAL A 90 4.74 -14.44 2.84
C VAL A 90 4.55 -15.33 1.61
N GLY A 91 4.82 -14.83 0.40
CA GLY A 91 4.62 -15.56 -0.85
C GLY A 91 3.15 -15.87 -1.13
N LEU A 92 2.27 -14.89 -0.95
CA LEU A 92 0.85 -14.94 -1.32
C LEU A 92 0.57 -14.00 -2.49
N GLN A 93 -0.58 -14.14 -3.13
CA GLN A 93 -1.01 -13.22 -4.18
C GLN A 93 -1.79 -12.03 -3.56
N ALA A 94 -1.37 -10.81 -3.88
CA ALA A 94 -2.09 -9.58 -3.61
C ALA A 94 -2.86 -9.13 -4.86
N VAL A 95 -4.13 -8.77 -4.67
CA VAL A 95 -5.00 -8.13 -5.67
C VAL A 95 -5.49 -6.82 -5.06
N THR A 96 -5.04 -5.69 -5.59
CA THR A 96 -5.20 -4.39 -4.94
C THR A 96 -5.81 -3.36 -5.87
N PHE A 97 -6.42 -2.33 -5.30
CA PHE A 97 -7.17 -1.31 -6.03
C PHE A 97 -6.57 0.06 -5.75
N MET A 98 -6.29 0.84 -6.79
CA MET A 98 -5.76 2.20 -6.67
C MET A 98 -4.52 2.27 -5.75
N ALA A 99 -3.70 1.22 -5.77
CA ALA A 99 -2.62 1.02 -4.83
C ALA A 99 -1.32 1.62 -5.40
N PRO A 100 -0.47 2.25 -4.56
CA PRO A 100 0.75 2.87 -5.04
C PRO A 100 1.70 1.84 -5.66
N GLY A 101 2.55 2.32 -6.56
CA GLY A 101 3.70 1.57 -7.02
C GLY A 101 4.68 1.30 -5.87
N LEU A 102 5.47 0.24 -6.01
CA LEU A 102 6.45 -0.17 -5.00
C LEU A 102 7.78 -0.57 -5.64
N SER A 103 8.01 -0.19 -6.91
CA SER A 103 9.22 -0.58 -7.64
C SER A 103 10.51 0.01 -7.08
N THR A 104 10.42 1.18 -6.45
CA THR A 104 11.56 1.89 -5.88
C THR A 104 11.37 2.02 -4.38
N THR A 105 10.13 2.29 -3.96
CA THR A 105 9.76 2.55 -2.57
C THR A 105 9.89 1.32 -1.66
N SER A 106 9.86 0.09 -2.20
CA SER A 106 10.06 -1.12 -1.38
C SER A 106 11.40 -1.12 -0.64
N TYR A 107 12.46 -0.59 -1.27
CA TYR A 107 13.79 -0.53 -0.67
C TYR A 107 13.86 0.50 0.45
N VAL A 108 13.19 1.65 0.27
CA VAL A 108 13.17 2.71 1.29
C VAL A 108 12.37 2.27 2.53
N VAL A 109 11.30 1.50 2.33
CA VAL A 109 10.45 1.04 3.44
C VAL A 109 11.06 -0.15 4.20
N PHE A 110 11.80 -1.05 3.54
CA PHE A 110 12.28 -2.30 4.16
C PHE A 110 13.79 -2.50 4.17
N GLY A 111 14.57 -1.63 3.54
CA GLY A 111 16.02 -1.83 3.35
C GLY A 111 16.36 -3.00 2.42
N GLU A 112 15.38 -3.59 1.74
CA GLU A 112 15.55 -4.78 0.91
C GLU A 112 14.93 -4.62 -0.49
N HIS A 113 15.60 -5.17 -1.51
CA HIS A 113 15.08 -5.21 -2.87
C HIS A 113 14.05 -6.35 -3.03
N MET A 114 12.78 -6.04 -2.79
CA MET A 114 11.65 -6.98 -2.96
C MET A 114 11.08 -7.04 -4.38
N GLN A 115 11.78 -6.47 -5.36
CA GLN A 115 11.26 -6.27 -6.71
C GLN A 115 10.83 -7.56 -7.39
N LYS A 116 11.60 -8.64 -7.22
CA LYS A 116 11.29 -9.93 -7.83
C LYS A 116 10.03 -10.53 -7.20
N GLN A 117 9.93 -10.48 -5.88
CA GLN A 117 8.81 -11.01 -5.11
C GLN A 117 7.53 -10.25 -5.47
N LEU A 118 7.58 -8.91 -5.43
CA LEU A 118 6.46 -8.06 -5.81
C LEU A 118 6.00 -8.37 -7.24
N ARG A 119 6.92 -8.45 -8.21
CA ARG A 119 6.56 -8.80 -9.60
C ARG A 119 5.75 -10.08 -9.76
N HIS A 120 5.98 -11.09 -8.92
CA HIS A 120 5.26 -12.36 -8.97
C HIS A 120 4.03 -12.43 -8.07
N THR A 121 3.87 -11.49 -7.13
CA THR A 121 2.85 -11.56 -6.08
C THR A 121 1.85 -10.41 -6.11
N SER A 122 2.05 -9.35 -6.90
CA SER A 122 1.11 -8.22 -6.95
C SER A 122 0.37 -8.10 -8.28
N LEU A 123 -0.93 -7.82 -8.15
CA LEU A 123 -1.83 -7.40 -9.21
C LEU A 123 -2.53 -6.11 -8.74
N THR A 124 -2.53 -5.07 -9.57
CA THR A 124 -3.15 -3.78 -9.25
C THR A 124 -4.20 -3.44 -10.30
N VAL A 125 -5.44 -3.22 -9.85
CA VAL A 125 -6.49 -2.59 -10.64
C VAL A 125 -6.31 -1.08 -10.52
N MET A 126 -6.01 -0.45 -11.65
CA MET A 126 -5.63 0.95 -11.74
C MET A 126 -6.60 1.68 -12.67
N PRO A 127 -7.52 2.48 -12.10
CA PRO A 127 -8.33 3.40 -12.87
C PRO A 127 -7.49 4.46 -13.57
N ASP A 128 -7.97 4.90 -14.74
CA ASP A 128 -7.32 5.96 -15.48
C ASP A 128 -7.31 7.27 -14.69
N ASN A 129 -6.17 7.96 -14.75
CA ASN A 129 -5.88 9.20 -14.01
C ASN A 129 -5.89 9.07 -12.48
N ASP A 130 -5.85 7.86 -11.92
CA ASP A 130 -5.60 7.69 -10.49
C ASP A 130 -4.18 8.15 -10.11
N ILE A 131 -4.11 9.19 -9.30
CA ILE A 131 -2.85 9.81 -8.86
C ILE A 131 -2.12 8.86 -7.90
N VAL A 132 -2.85 8.07 -7.09
CA VAL A 132 -2.25 7.17 -6.10
C VAL A 132 -1.45 6.07 -6.76
N SER A 133 -2.00 5.45 -7.79
CA SER A 133 -1.33 4.36 -8.52
C SER A 133 -0.13 4.83 -9.34
N ARG A 134 0.00 6.14 -9.61
CA ARG A 134 1.07 6.72 -10.45
C ARG A 134 2.28 7.23 -9.66
N MET A 135 2.23 7.16 -8.33
CA MET A 135 3.27 7.71 -7.47
C MET A 135 4.63 7.03 -7.60
N ASP A 136 4.65 5.72 -7.83
CA ASP A 136 5.86 4.96 -8.17
C ASP A 136 5.51 3.97 -9.28
N LYS A 137 6.52 3.35 -9.89
CA LYS A 137 6.28 2.30 -10.87
C LYS A 137 5.60 1.11 -10.19
N GLN A 138 4.55 0.61 -10.83
CA GLN A 138 3.90 -0.61 -10.39
C GLN A 138 4.88 -1.78 -10.53
N ALA A 139 5.12 -2.48 -9.43
CA ALA A 139 5.74 -3.79 -9.46
C ALA A 139 4.62 -4.82 -9.60
N GLY A 140 4.75 -5.74 -10.56
CA GLY A 140 3.74 -6.79 -10.83
C GLY A 140 2.76 -6.45 -11.94
N GLY A 141 1.65 -7.19 -11.98
CA GLY A 141 0.61 -7.03 -12.99
C GLY A 141 -0.24 -5.77 -12.75
N VAL A 142 -0.66 -5.13 -13.83
CA VAL A 142 -1.57 -3.98 -13.80
C VAL A 142 -2.75 -4.26 -14.71
N ILE A 143 -3.96 -4.11 -14.19
CA ILE A 143 -5.20 -4.08 -14.95
C ILE A 143 -5.62 -2.63 -15.01
N GLN A 144 -5.53 -2.02 -16.18
CA GLN A 144 -6.04 -0.68 -16.41
C GLN A 144 -7.55 -0.74 -16.60
N THR A 145 -8.27 0.20 -15.98
CA THR A 145 -9.72 0.35 -16.12
C THR A 145 -10.06 1.79 -16.42
N ASP A 146 -11.03 2.01 -17.30
CA ASP A 146 -11.51 3.36 -17.57
C ASP A 146 -12.24 3.92 -16.35
N CYS A 147 -12.02 5.21 -16.05
CA CYS A 147 -12.94 5.93 -15.18
C CYS A 147 -14.13 6.35 -16.04
N GLU A 148 -15.31 5.77 -15.82
CA GLU A 148 -16.54 6.28 -16.43
C GLU A 148 -16.72 7.73 -15.99
N ARG A 149 -16.57 8.67 -16.95
CA ARG A 149 -17.18 9.99 -16.81
C ARG A 149 -18.68 9.73 -16.91
N ASN A 150 -19.39 9.94 -15.80
CA ASN A 150 -20.84 10.00 -15.79
C ASN A 150 -21.32 10.75 -17.05
N VAL A 151 -22.15 10.06 -17.84
CA VAL A 151 -22.95 10.66 -18.93
C VAL A 151 -23.94 11.65 -18.32
#